data_AF-A0A6G3WX51-F1
#
_entry.id   AF-A0A6G3WX51-F1
#
_cell.length_a   1.000
_cell.length_b   1.000
_cell.length_c   1.000
_cell.angle_alpha   90.00
_cell.angle_beta   90.00
_cell.angle_gamma   90.00
#
_symmetry.space_group_name_H-M   'P 1'
#
loop_
_entity.id
_entity.type
_entity.pdbx_description
1 polymer ?
#
loop_
_entity_poly.entity_id
_entity_poly.type
_entity_poly.pdbx_seq_one_letter_code
_entity_poly.pdbx_strand_id
1 'polypeptide(L)'
;KLLRRRASGWHWTRRERAADLADIRGGGGRPVQIVEEGTGRLLGTVDAAAAHTAVHEGAVHLHQGRTHLVRKLDLDDSVALVEQADPPYSTV
;
A
#
# COMPACT_ATOMS: atom_id res chain seq x y z
N LYS A 1 11.32 20.72 -16.07
CA LYS A 1 10.34 20.74 -17.19
C LYS A 1 10.23 19.31 -17.74
N LEU A 2 9.04 18.70 -17.82
CA LEU A 2 8.88 17.27 -18.19
C LEU A 2 9.00 17.02 -19.70
N LEU A 3 8.48 17.95 -20.50
CA LEU A 3 8.46 17.88 -21.95
C LEU A 3 9.28 19.03 -22.59
N ARG A 4 9.90 18.73 -23.73
CA ARG A 4 10.57 19.73 -24.58
C ARG A 4 9.90 19.78 -25.95
N ARG A 5 9.55 20.98 -26.41
CA ARG A 5 9.02 21.22 -27.77
C ARG A 5 10.16 21.18 -28.79
N ARG A 6 9.97 20.44 -29.87
CA ARG A 6 10.82 20.36 -31.06
C ARG A 6 9.94 20.50 -32.31
N ALA A 7 10.55 20.59 -33.49
CA ALA A 7 9.81 20.69 -34.76
C ALA A 7 8.82 19.53 -34.98
N SER A 8 9.16 18.33 -34.51
CA SER A 8 8.32 17.12 -34.61
C SER A 8 7.32 16.96 -33.46
N GLY A 9 7.23 17.91 -32.52
CA GLY A 9 6.27 17.85 -31.41
C GLY A 9 6.92 17.88 -30.02
N TRP A 10 6.26 17.24 -29.05
CA TRP A 10 6.69 17.22 -27.64
C TRP A 10 7.43 15.93 -27.31
N HIS A 11 8.59 16.07 -26.67
CA HIS A 11 9.47 14.96 -26.35
C HIS A 11 9.67 14.84 -24.84
N TRP A 12 9.56 13.63 -24.32
CA TRP A 12 9.93 13.30 -22.95
C TRP A 12 11.41 13.56 -22.71
N THR A 13 11.74 14.20 -21.58
CA THR A 13 13.11 14.69 -21.32
C THR A 13 13.81 14.03 -20.16
N ARG A 14 13.11 13.18 -19.40
CA ARG A 14 13.69 12.50 -18.24
C ARG A 14 14.17 11.10 -18.61
N ARG A 15 15.07 10.55 -17.77
CA ARG A 15 15.56 9.18 -17.90
C ARG A 15 14.53 8.16 -17.43
N GLU A 16 13.77 8.50 -16.38
CA GLU A 16 12.68 7.65 -15.89
C GLU A 16 11.56 7.59 -16.92
N ARG A 17 10.77 6.51 -16.97
CA ARG A 17 9.69 6.39 -17.96
C ARG A 17 8.49 7.20 -17.50
N ALA A 18 7.82 7.88 -18.43
CA ALA A 18 6.61 8.64 -18.12
C ALA A 18 5.48 7.75 -17.55
N ALA A 19 5.41 6.48 -17.98
CA ALA A 19 4.43 5.52 -17.47
C ALA A 19 4.60 5.18 -15.99
N ASP A 20 5.84 5.25 -15.46
CA ASP A 20 6.10 4.95 -14.04
C ASP A 20 5.55 6.07 -13.11
N LEU A 21 5.19 7.23 -13.67
CA LEU A 21 4.58 8.34 -12.93
C LEU A 21 3.04 8.25 -12.89
N ALA A 22 2.44 7.34 -13.66
CA ALA A 22 1.00 7.21 -13.76
C ALA A 22 0.55 5.90 -13.11
N ASP A 23 -0.17 6.00 -12.01
CA ASP A 23 -0.90 4.87 -11.45
C ASP A 23 -2.35 4.89 -11.97
N ILE A 24 -2.67 3.95 -12.85
CA ILE A 24 -4.01 3.81 -13.46
C ILE A 24 -5.06 3.26 -12.49
N ARG A 25 -4.63 2.72 -11.35
CA ARG A 25 -5.52 2.14 -10.33
C ARG A 25 -5.89 3.13 -9.24
N GLY A 26 -5.37 4.36 -9.30
CA GLY A 26 -5.65 5.39 -8.31
C GLY A 26 -5.14 5.03 -6.91
N GLY A 27 -4.15 4.13 -6.80
CA GLY A 27 -3.54 3.73 -5.54
C GLY A 27 -2.88 4.89 -4.81
N GLY A 28 -2.55 5.98 -5.52
CA GLY A 28 -2.35 7.31 -4.95
C GLY A 28 -1.11 7.46 -4.07
N GLY A 29 -0.26 6.43 -3.98
CA GLY A 29 0.89 6.40 -3.09
C GLY A 29 1.59 5.05 -3.10
N ARG A 30 2.58 4.91 -2.20
CA ARG A 30 3.29 3.65 -2.01
C ARG A 30 2.35 2.63 -1.36
N PRO A 31 2.23 1.40 -1.88
CA PRO A 31 1.42 0.36 -1.24
C PRO A 31 1.83 0.14 0.21
N VAL A 32 0.85 -0.08 1.08
CA VAL A 32 1.07 -0.36 2.50
C VAL A 32 1.37 -1.84 2.69
N GLN A 33 2.47 -2.14 3.36
CA GLN A 33 2.92 -3.51 3.64
C GLN A 33 2.30 -4.01 4.95
N ILE A 34 1.75 -5.23 4.95
CA ILE A 34 1.16 -5.86 6.15
C ILE A 34 2.22 -6.77 6.76
N VAL A 35 2.71 -6.42 7.95
CA VAL A 35 3.86 -7.07 8.59
C VAL A 35 3.48 -7.58 9.97
N GLU A 36 3.79 -8.84 10.24
CA GLU A 36 3.60 -9.47 11.55
C GLU A 36 4.62 -8.93 12.56
N GLU A 37 4.17 -8.26 13.63
CA GLU A 37 5.01 -7.53 14.58
C GLU A 37 6.02 -8.45 15.30
N GLY A 38 5.59 -9.66 15.68
CA GLY A 38 6.43 -10.60 16.43
C GLY A 38 7.56 -11.27 15.61
N THR A 39 7.43 -11.32 14.28
CA THR A 39 8.35 -12.09 13.42
C THR A 39 8.99 -11.26 12.30
N GLY A 40 8.45 -10.07 12.01
CA GLY A 40 8.79 -9.28 10.84
C GLY A 40 8.33 -9.89 9.51
N ARG A 41 7.48 -10.93 9.54
CA ARG A 41 7.01 -11.62 8.34
C ARG A 41 6.06 -10.73 7.54
N LEU A 42 6.36 -10.54 6.26
CA LEU A 42 5.48 -9.87 5.31
C LEU A 42 4.32 -10.81 4.92
N LEU A 43 3.09 -10.41 5.22
CA LEU A 43 1.87 -11.14 4.85
C LEU A 43 1.36 -10.72 3.47
N GLY A 44 1.49 -9.44 3.12
CA GLY A 44 0.99 -8.93 1.86
C GLY A 44 1.07 -7.41 1.76
N THR A 45 0.38 -6.87 0.77
CA THR A 45 0.30 -5.43 0.52
C THR A 45 -1.12 -5.01 0.19
N VAL A 46 -1.48 -3.79 0.55
CA VAL A 46 -2.73 -3.14 0.16
C VAL A 46 -2.42 -1.80 -0.49
N ASP A 47 -3.25 -1.38 -1.45
CA ASP A 47 -3.11 -0.07 -2.09
C ASP A 47 -3.27 1.06 -1.06
N ALA A 48 -2.49 2.14 -1.20
CA ALA A 48 -2.48 3.21 -0.20
C ALA A 48 -3.86 3.86 -0.02
N ALA A 49 -4.60 4.03 -1.12
CA ALA A 49 -5.97 4.54 -1.10
C ALA A 49 -6.94 3.68 -0.27
N ALA A 50 -6.73 2.37 -0.21
CA ALA A 50 -7.56 1.43 0.54
C ALA A 50 -7.03 1.16 1.95
N ALA A 51 -5.81 1.61 2.28
CA ALA A 51 -5.17 1.29 3.55
C ALA A 51 -5.97 1.80 4.76
N HIS A 52 -6.54 3.00 4.66
CA HIS A 52 -7.34 3.61 5.73
C HIS A 52 -8.60 2.82 6.07
N THR A 53 -9.15 2.03 5.15
CA THR A 53 -10.35 1.24 5.40
C THR A 53 -10.02 -0.22 5.69
N ALA A 54 -9.03 -0.79 5.00
CA ALA A 54 -8.74 -2.22 5.09
C ALA A 54 -7.78 -2.59 6.22
N VAL A 55 -6.88 -1.68 6.63
CA VAL A 55 -5.82 -1.95 7.61
C VAL A 55 -5.64 -0.79 8.60
N HIS A 56 -6.74 -0.17 9.02
CA HIS A 56 -6.70 0.78 10.13
C HIS A 56 -6.41 0.05 11.46
N GLU A 57 -6.02 0.80 12.48
CA GLU A 57 -5.86 0.24 13.83
C GLU A 57 -7.16 -0.44 14.30
N GLY A 58 -7.05 -1.68 14.79
CA GLY A 58 -8.18 -2.52 15.18
C GLY A 58 -8.85 -3.29 14.03
N ALA A 59 -8.43 -3.08 12.77
CA ALA A 59 -8.93 -3.87 11.65
C ALA A 59 -8.49 -5.33 11.75
N VAL A 60 -9.33 -6.22 11.22
CA VAL A 60 -9.10 -7.66 11.18
C VAL A 60 -8.72 -8.07 9.77
N HIS A 61 -7.47 -8.50 9.60
CA HIS A 61 -6.91 -8.97 8.35
C HIS A 61 -6.88 -10.50 8.27
N LEU A 62 -7.66 -11.08 7.37
CA LEU A 62 -7.63 -12.52 7.10
C LEU A 62 -6.58 -12.82 6.01
N HIS A 63 -5.58 -13.62 6.37
CA HIS A 63 -4.53 -14.05 5.46
C HIS A 63 -4.39 -15.57 5.50
N GLN A 64 -4.72 -16.24 4.39
CA GLN A 64 -4.62 -17.72 4.24
C GLN A 64 -5.33 -18.50 5.37
N GLY A 65 -6.51 -18.06 5.78
CA GLY A 65 -7.28 -18.71 6.86
C GLY A 65 -6.79 -18.40 8.27
N ARG A 66 -5.79 -17.52 8.42
CA ARG A 66 -5.34 -17.00 9.73
C ARG A 66 -5.75 -15.54 9.90
N THR A 67 -6.31 -15.25 11.04
CA THR A 67 -6.77 -13.90 11.40
C THR A 67 -5.66 -13.13 12.08
N HIS A 68 -5.45 -11.89 11.65
CA HIS A 68 -4.47 -10.98 12.23
C HIS A 68 -5.16 -9.66 12.57
N LEU A 69 -4.96 -9.16 13.78
CA LEU A 69 -5.46 -7.87 14.21
C LEU A 69 -4.40 -6.80 13.90
N VAL A 70 -4.81 -5.73 13.24
CA VAL A 70 -3.95 -4.57 13.00
C VAL A 70 -3.75 -3.83 14.32
N ARG A 71 -2.51 -3.76 14.77
CA ARG A 71 -2.07 -3.06 15.99
C ARG A 71 -1.76 -1.60 15.70
N LYS A 72 -1.18 -1.31 14.53
CA LYS A 72 -0.81 0.05 14.13
C LYS A 72 -0.75 0.17 12.62
N LEU A 73 -1.23 1.29 12.09
CA LEU A 73 -0.98 1.73 10.72
C LEU A 73 0.01 2.90 10.73
N ASP A 74 1.18 2.70 10.11
CA ASP A 74 2.21 3.71 9.94
C ASP A 74 2.27 4.14 8.46
N LEU A 75 1.74 5.33 8.17
CA LEU A 75 1.64 5.83 6.80
C LEU A 75 2.96 6.42 6.30
N ASP A 76 3.80 6.91 7.20
CA ASP A 76 5.10 7.49 6.85
C ASP A 76 6.02 6.39 6.32
N ASP A 77 6.03 5.24 6.99
CA ASP A 77 6.78 4.06 6.56
C ASP A 77 6.01 3.17 5.57
N SER A 78 4.72 3.43 5.36
CA SER A 78 3.80 2.60 4.56
C SER A 78 3.73 1.14 5.06
N VAL A 79 3.54 0.96 6.37
CA VAL A 79 3.49 -0.34 7.04
C VAL A 79 2.28 -0.43 7.97
N ALA A 80 1.53 -1.53 7.89
CA ALA A 80 0.54 -1.95 8.88
C ALA A 80 1.12 -3.10 9.71
N LEU A 81 1.31 -2.87 11.01
CA LEU A 81 1.76 -3.88 11.97
C LEU A 81 0.57 -4.69 12.46
N VAL A 82 0.69 -6.01 12.37
CA VAL A 82 -0.36 -6.95 12.77
C VAL A 82 0.14 -7.99 13.74
N GLU A 83 -0.78 -8.52 14.53
CA GLU A 83 -0.56 -9.65 15.42
C GLU A 83 -1.58 -10.74 15.09
N GLN A 84 -1.17 -12.00 15.08
CA GLN A 84 -2.12 -13.10 14.93
C GLN A 84 -3.06 -13.15 16.14
N ALA A 85 -4.37 -13.08 15.91
CA ALA A 85 -5.38 -13.07 16.96
C ALA A 85 -6.64 -13.80 16.48
N ASP A 86 -7.47 -14.27 17.41
CA ASP A 86 -8.77 -14.90 17.12
C ASP A 86 -9.93 -14.06 17.70
N PRO A 87 -10.18 -12.85 17.16
CA PRO A 87 -11.26 -11.99 17.62
C PRO A 87 -12.63 -12.60 17.26
N PRO A 88 -13.67 -12.42 18.10
CA PRO A 88 -15.01 -12.91 17.83
C PRO A 88 -15.77 -12.09 16.76
N TYR A 89 -15.08 -11.23 16.02
CA TYR A 89 -15.64 -10.30 15.04
C TYR A 89 -14.74 -10.18 13.80
N SER A 90 -15.31 -9.71 12.70
CA SER A 90 -14.58 -9.31 11.49
C SER A 90 -14.85 -7.83 11.19
N THR A 91 -13.93 -7.21 10.45
CA THR A 91 -14.10 -5.87 9.87
C THR A 91 -14.18 -6.01 8.35
N VAL A 92 -14.98 -5.16 7.69
CA VAL A 92 -15.19 -5.15 6.24
C VAL A 92 -14.58 -3.90 5.63
#